data_AF-A0A9N9TF68-F1
#
_entry.id   AF-A0A9N9TF68-F1
#
_cell.length_a   1.000
_cell.length_b   1.000
_cell.length_c   1.000
_cell.angle_alpha   90.00
_cell.angle_beta   90.00
_cell.angle_gamma   90.00
#
_symmetry.space_group_name_H-M   'P 1'
#
loop_
_entity.id
_entity.type
_entity.pdbx_description
1 polymer ?
#
loop_
_entity_poly.entity_id
_entity_poly.type
_entity_poly.pdbx_seq_one_letter_code
_entity_poly.pdbx_strand_id
1 'polypeptide(L)'
;MSGDRVTFDFRKFFERDFFMLKFLGIYYLTENAKIGQILYSFIVSLPLMVVATMVQIINMFCVEADLRKMAASGYLGASCLMAVIKELFLFKNKKFLLNIQNDMNRSEFQPKDAEGVELVERCLSGYKKTRKVVLIVCSIAVSGCLTMPFLSSTQLLPLSAWYPFDVTYSPVYELIYIHQSVSLIYLAYMNIYIDILVSGFTTFVSLQCALLCHKMESQRNINSVKEFVIHHKWILNFVFNIEKLITEMYFLQFSACTVIFCLSWFLLTMIDVNSFEFVYLFAYQTAIGSLLLIPCWYSSEMERQSQLIPFSVYSLPWRTNTHQFKKDVYFFLLGVQKPIFINIVGLFPLSVDTFTKILRSSFSYYTVLNNMNLKSQANN
;
A
#
# COMPACT_ATOMS: atom_id res chain seq x y z
N MET A 1 35.95 -25.74 -8.34
CA MET A 1 34.62 -26.07 -7.79
C MET A 1 33.61 -25.17 -8.45
N SER A 2 32.77 -25.73 -9.31
CA SER A 2 31.70 -25.02 -10.02
C SER A 2 30.69 -24.51 -8.99
N GLY A 3 30.83 -23.25 -8.59
CA GLY A 3 29.83 -22.58 -7.77
C GLY A 3 28.58 -22.41 -8.60
N ASP A 4 27.54 -23.19 -8.32
CA ASP A 4 26.22 -22.95 -8.85
C ASP A 4 25.86 -21.49 -8.57
N ARG A 5 25.69 -20.70 -9.64
CA ARG A 5 25.22 -19.32 -9.49
C ARG A 5 23.84 -19.40 -8.85
N VAL A 6 23.74 -18.97 -7.59
CA VAL A 6 22.47 -18.90 -6.87
C VAL A 6 21.60 -17.84 -7.57
N THR A 7 20.75 -18.29 -8.48
CA THR A 7 19.76 -17.43 -9.14
C THR A 7 18.58 -17.25 -8.21
N PHE A 8 18.33 -16.00 -7.81
CA PHE A 8 17.19 -15.65 -6.99
C PHE A 8 15.95 -15.44 -7.85
N ASP A 9 14.88 -16.13 -7.50
CA ASP A 9 13.56 -15.92 -8.07
C ASP A 9 12.81 -14.88 -7.23
N PHE A 10 12.98 -13.61 -7.58
CA PHE A 10 12.28 -12.49 -6.93
C PHE A 10 10.77 -12.57 -7.14
N ARG A 11 10.30 -13.16 -8.24
CA ARG A 11 8.87 -13.35 -8.47
C ARG A 11 8.25 -14.30 -7.43
N LYS A 12 8.94 -15.39 -7.06
CA LYS A 12 8.50 -16.30 -5.98
C LYS A 12 8.32 -15.60 -4.64
N PHE A 13 9.11 -14.58 -4.35
CA PHE A 13 8.95 -13.82 -3.11
C PHE A 13 7.58 -13.11 -3.03
N PHE A 14 7.12 -12.55 -4.14
CA PHE A 14 5.81 -11.90 -4.27
C PHE A 14 4.66 -12.85 -4.62
N GLU A 15 4.95 -14.12 -4.87
CA GLU A 15 3.96 -15.12 -5.31
C GLU A 15 2.80 -15.23 -4.33
N ARG A 16 3.07 -15.18 -3.02
CA ARG A 16 2.01 -15.19 -2.00
C ARG A 16 1.10 -13.96 -2.10
N ASP A 17 1.68 -12.78 -2.31
CA ASP A 17 0.91 -11.53 -2.38
C ASP A 17 0.06 -11.52 -3.67
N PHE A 18 0.63 -11.94 -4.79
CA PHE A 18 -0.10 -12.13 -6.05
C PHE A 18 -1.15 -13.22 -5.98
N PHE A 19 -0.87 -14.34 -5.31
CA PHE A 19 -1.83 -15.42 -5.09
C PHE A 19 -3.02 -14.93 -4.29
N MET A 20 -2.80 -14.15 -3.23
CA MET A 20 -3.88 -13.57 -2.44
C MET A 20 -4.72 -12.58 -3.23
N LEU A 21 -4.10 -11.71 -4.05
CA LEU A 21 -4.84 -10.82 -4.96
C LEU A 21 -5.65 -11.61 -6.01
N LYS A 22 -5.12 -12.72 -6.53
CA LYS A 22 -5.87 -13.62 -7.42
C LYS A 22 -7.04 -14.27 -6.68
N PHE A 23 -6.81 -14.80 -5.49
CA PHE A 23 -7.86 -15.42 -4.66
C PHE A 23 -9.00 -14.44 -4.36
N LEU A 24 -8.67 -13.17 -4.12
CA LEU A 24 -9.63 -12.08 -3.97
C LEU A 24 -10.20 -11.61 -5.32
N GLY A 25 -10.25 -12.46 -6.34
CA GLY A 25 -10.98 -12.16 -7.58
C GLY A 25 -10.24 -11.29 -8.59
N ILE A 26 -9.02 -10.80 -8.32
CA ILE A 26 -8.27 -9.97 -9.27
C ILE A 26 -7.54 -10.83 -10.33
N TYR A 27 -8.26 -11.71 -11.02
CA TYR A 27 -7.65 -12.67 -11.96
C TYR A 27 -7.12 -12.02 -13.24
N TYR A 28 -7.54 -10.80 -13.56
CA TYR A 28 -7.04 -10.02 -14.71
C TYR A 28 -5.57 -9.59 -14.58
N LEU A 29 -4.92 -9.88 -13.45
CA LEU A 29 -3.49 -9.69 -13.17
C LEU A 29 -2.57 -10.70 -13.87
N THR A 30 -3.10 -11.70 -14.55
CA THR A 30 -2.30 -12.73 -15.22
C THR A 30 -2.36 -12.53 -16.73
N GLU A 31 -1.22 -12.56 -17.43
CA GLU A 31 -1.15 -12.42 -18.90
C GLU A 31 -2.06 -13.42 -19.64
N ASN A 32 -2.25 -14.61 -19.07
CA ASN A 32 -3.05 -15.71 -19.64
C ASN A 32 -4.37 -15.96 -18.86
N ALA A 33 -4.98 -14.91 -18.31
CA ALA A 33 -6.27 -15.07 -17.63
C ALA A 33 -7.33 -15.61 -18.60
N LYS A 34 -7.90 -16.78 -18.29
CA LYS A 34 -8.99 -17.35 -19.10
C LYS A 34 -10.21 -16.43 -19.02
N ILE A 35 -10.98 -16.32 -20.10
CA ILE A 35 -12.22 -15.51 -20.15
C ILE A 35 -13.15 -15.83 -18.96
N GLY A 36 -13.26 -17.10 -18.56
CA GLY A 36 -14.04 -17.50 -17.37
C GLY A 36 -13.55 -16.94 -16.03
N GLN A 37 -12.24 -16.71 -15.87
CA GLN A 37 -11.68 -16.10 -14.65
C GLN A 37 -11.89 -14.58 -14.62
N ILE A 38 -11.85 -13.94 -15.80
CA ILE A 38 -12.22 -12.53 -15.95
C ILE A 38 -13.72 -12.37 -15.68
N LEU A 39 -14.56 -13.28 -16.19
CA LEU A 39 -15.99 -13.30 -15.90
C LEU A 39 -16.26 -13.52 -14.39
N TYR A 40 -15.54 -14.42 -13.71
CA TYR A 40 -15.68 -14.60 -12.26
C TYR A 40 -15.39 -13.31 -11.47
N SER A 41 -14.32 -12.59 -11.83
CA SER A 41 -14.00 -11.26 -11.25
C SER A 41 -15.16 -10.28 -11.46
N PHE A 42 -15.68 -10.16 -12.67
CA PHE A 42 -16.77 -9.24 -12.97
C PHE A 42 -18.15 -9.65 -12.40
N ILE A 43 -18.41 -10.95 -12.25
CA ILE A 43 -19.71 -11.48 -11.83
C ILE A 43 -19.81 -11.64 -10.32
N VAL A 44 -18.71 -11.93 -9.62
CA VAL A 44 -18.74 -12.24 -8.19
C VAL A 44 -18.12 -11.13 -7.35
N SER A 45 -16.94 -10.61 -7.72
CA SER A 45 -16.26 -9.62 -6.88
C SER A 45 -16.79 -8.21 -7.09
N LEU A 46 -17.05 -7.80 -8.33
CA LEU A 46 -17.57 -6.45 -8.63
C LEU A 46 -18.96 -6.19 -7.99
N PRO A 47 -19.97 -7.07 -8.10
CA PRO A 47 -21.29 -6.79 -7.54
C PRO A 47 -21.30 -6.82 -6.00
N LEU A 48 -20.52 -7.73 -5.39
CA LEU A 48 -20.35 -7.80 -3.94
C LEU A 48 -19.81 -6.47 -3.38
N MET A 49 -18.81 -5.89 -4.04
CA MET A 49 -18.24 -4.59 -3.64
C MET A 49 -19.18 -3.43 -3.92
N VAL A 50 -19.77 -3.38 -5.11
CA VAL A 50 -20.62 -2.25 -5.51
C VAL A 50 -21.85 -2.20 -4.62
N VAL A 51 -22.48 -3.34 -4.32
CA VAL A 51 -23.63 -3.38 -3.40
C VAL A 51 -23.21 -2.96 -1.99
N ALA A 52 -22.11 -3.50 -1.45
CA ALA A 52 -21.64 -3.13 -0.12
C ALA A 52 -21.31 -1.63 0.00
N THR A 53 -20.68 -1.05 -1.03
CA THR A 53 -20.31 0.37 -1.03
C THR A 53 -21.50 1.30 -1.30
N MET A 54 -22.42 0.93 -2.19
CA MET A 54 -23.64 1.69 -2.43
C MET A 54 -24.50 1.78 -1.16
N VAL A 55 -24.67 0.67 -0.44
CA VAL A 55 -25.39 0.67 0.83
C VAL A 55 -24.75 1.60 1.86
N GLN A 56 -23.42 1.64 1.94
CA GLN A 56 -22.71 2.56 2.84
C GLN A 56 -22.81 4.03 2.42
N ILE A 57 -22.74 4.32 1.13
CA ILE A 57 -22.92 5.67 0.60
C ILE A 57 -24.34 6.15 0.86
N ILE A 58 -25.36 5.32 0.59
CA ILE A 58 -26.75 5.63 0.88
C ILE A 58 -26.94 5.86 2.39
N ASN A 59 -26.35 5.01 3.24
CA ASN A 59 -26.39 5.20 4.68
C ASN A 59 -25.84 6.57 5.09
N MET A 60 -24.74 7.02 4.49
CA MET A 60 -24.16 8.33 4.77
C MET A 60 -25.14 9.50 4.51
N PHE A 61 -26.03 9.37 3.52
CA PHE A 61 -27.04 10.37 3.19
C PHE A 61 -28.35 10.22 3.97
N CYS A 62 -28.69 9.00 4.41
CA CYS A 62 -29.93 8.70 5.12
C CYS A 62 -29.81 8.82 6.65
N VAL A 63 -28.59 8.85 7.18
CA VAL A 63 -28.33 9.03 8.62
C VAL A 63 -28.90 10.38 9.08
N GLU A 64 -29.60 10.35 10.22
CA GLU A 64 -30.09 11.56 10.90
C GLU A 64 -28.95 12.56 11.11
N ALA A 65 -29.30 13.86 11.21
CA ALA A 65 -28.35 14.97 11.38
C ALA A 65 -27.69 14.99 12.79
N ASP A 66 -27.17 13.84 13.23
CA ASP A 66 -26.36 13.64 14.42
C ASP A 66 -24.89 13.49 14.00
N LEU A 67 -24.05 14.36 14.56
CA LEU A 67 -22.64 14.45 14.18
C LEU A 67 -21.87 13.15 14.46
N ARG A 68 -22.22 12.40 15.52
CA ARG A 68 -21.59 11.11 15.86
C ARG A 68 -21.98 10.06 14.84
N LYS A 69 -23.27 9.93 14.50
CA LYS A 69 -23.73 8.97 13.48
C LYS A 69 -23.15 9.28 12.10
N MET A 70 -23.10 10.57 11.73
CA MET A 70 -22.48 11.02 10.48
C MET A 70 -20.99 10.71 10.43
N ALA A 71 -20.25 10.97 11.52
CA ALA A 71 -18.83 10.62 11.58
C ALA A 71 -18.63 9.11 11.44
N ALA A 72 -19.45 8.30 12.12
CA ALA A 72 -19.39 6.84 12.10
C ALA A 72 -19.63 6.26 10.70
N SER A 73 -20.65 6.76 10.00
CA SER A 73 -20.91 6.37 8.61
C SER A 73 -19.86 6.91 7.64
N GLY A 74 -19.39 8.15 7.85
CA GLY A 74 -18.46 8.83 6.94
C GLY A 74 -17.09 8.16 6.87
N TYR A 75 -16.49 7.75 8.00
CA TYR A 75 -15.17 7.10 7.96
C TYR A 75 -15.23 5.70 7.33
N LEU A 76 -16.30 4.94 7.59
CA LEU A 76 -16.52 3.61 6.99
C LEU A 76 -16.79 3.73 5.49
N GLY A 77 -17.69 4.64 5.10
CA GLY A 77 -18.01 4.93 3.70
C GLY A 77 -16.78 5.35 2.91
N ALA A 78 -15.95 6.25 3.45
CA ALA A 78 -14.71 6.67 2.82
C ALA A 78 -13.70 5.50 2.65
N SER A 79 -13.58 4.62 3.64
CA SER A 79 -12.71 3.43 3.56
C SER A 79 -13.20 2.42 2.53
N CYS A 80 -14.50 2.15 2.47
CA CYS A 80 -15.11 1.28 1.47
C CYS A 80 -14.93 1.85 0.07
N LEU A 81 -15.20 3.14 -0.12
CA LEU A 81 -14.98 3.83 -1.39
C LEU A 81 -13.51 3.74 -1.82
N MET A 82 -12.58 3.86 -0.88
CA MET A 82 -11.15 3.75 -1.17
C MET A 82 -10.75 2.36 -1.67
N ALA A 83 -11.29 1.29 -1.09
CA ALA A 83 -11.05 -0.07 -1.59
C ALA A 83 -11.50 -0.24 -3.04
N VAL A 84 -12.68 0.29 -3.41
CA VAL A 84 -13.20 0.26 -4.79
C VAL A 84 -12.30 1.07 -5.73
N ILE A 85 -11.94 2.29 -5.34
CA ILE A 85 -11.07 3.17 -6.12
C ILE A 85 -9.75 2.47 -6.44
N LYS A 86 -9.11 1.85 -5.44
CA LYS A 86 -7.85 1.13 -5.62
C LYS A 86 -7.97 -0.01 -6.63
N GLU A 87 -9.04 -0.80 -6.55
CA GLU A 87 -9.27 -1.88 -7.50
C GLU A 87 -9.47 -1.35 -8.94
N LEU A 88 -10.26 -0.29 -9.11
CA LEU A 88 -10.49 0.32 -10.43
C LEU A 88 -9.18 0.85 -11.05
N PHE A 89 -8.35 1.54 -10.27
CA PHE A 89 -7.06 2.04 -10.77
C PHE A 89 -6.07 0.90 -11.02
N LEU A 90 -6.06 -0.15 -10.19
CA LEU A 90 -5.25 -1.34 -10.41
C LEU A 90 -5.64 -2.04 -11.72
N PHE A 91 -6.95 -2.15 -12.01
CA PHE A 91 -7.46 -2.66 -13.28
C PHE A 91 -7.02 -1.81 -14.46
N LYS A 92 -7.26 -0.49 -14.38
CA LYS A 92 -6.90 0.48 -15.42
C LYS A 92 -5.40 0.40 -15.75
N ASN A 93 -4.56 0.27 -14.73
CA ASN A 93 -3.11 0.34 -14.85
C ASN A 93 -2.41 -1.04 -14.86
N LYS A 94 -3.16 -2.14 -15.01
CA LYS A 94 -2.64 -3.53 -14.93
C LYS A 94 -1.43 -3.83 -15.82
N LYS A 95 -1.32 -3.16 -16.99
CA LYS A 95 -0.17 -3.33 -17.90
C LYS A 95 1.17 -3.00 -17.23
N PHE A 96 1.20 -1.97 -16.38
CA PHE A 96 2.42 -1.58 -15.68
C PHE A 96 2.80 -2.60 -14.62
N LEU A 97 1.80 -3.21 -13.98
CA LEU A 97 2.00 -4.29 -13.03
C LEU A 97 2.56 -5.55 -13.70
N LEU A 98 2.10 -5.89 -14.90
CA LEU A 98 2.67 -6.98 -15.69
C LEU A 98 4.13 -6.70 -16.07
N ASN A 99 4.45 -5.48 -16.52
CA ASN A 99 5.83 -5.07 -16.80
C ASN A 99 6.72 -5.22 -15.57
N ILE A 100 6.24 -4.77 -14.39
CA ILE A 100 6.94 -4.95 -13.11
C ILE A 100 7.22 -6.43 -12.85
N GLN A 101 6.22 -7.31 -12.96
CA GLN A 101 6.41 -8.75 -12.75
C GLN A 101 7.42 -9.38 -13.71
N ASN A 102 7.43 -8.94 -14.97
CA ASN A 102 8.34 -9.45 -16.00
C ASN A 102 9.77 -8.95 -15.80
N ASP A 103 9.95 -7.74 -15.30
CA ASP A 103 11.27 -7.14 -15.08
C ASP A 103 11.95 -7.63 -13.78
N MET A 104 11.21 -8.18 -12.80
CA MET A 104 11.78 -8.61 -11.49
C MET A 104 12.93 -9.61 -11.58
N ASN A 105 12.88 -10.58 -12.49
CA ASN A 105 13.86 -11.67 -12.59
C ASN A 105 14.93 -11.41 -13.66
N ARG A 106 15.13 -10.16 -14.07
CA ARG A 106 16.19 -9.78 -15.01
C ARG A 106 17.57 -10.22 -14.51
N SER A 107 18.44 -10.57 -15.46
CA SER A 107 19.83 -10.98 -15.18
C SER A 107 20.62 -9.90 -14.43
N GLU A 108 20.33 -8.64 -14.72
CA GLU A 108 20.98 -7.46 -14.13
C GLU A 108 20.61 -7.28 -12.66
N PHE A 109 19.46 -7.81 -12.22
CA PHE A 109 18.98 -7.73 -10.84
C PHE A 109 19.48 -8.86 -9.95
N GLN A 110 20.18 -9.84 -10.52
CA GLN A 110 20.72 -10.97 -9.76
C GLN A 110 21.93 -10.55 -8.91
N PRO A 111 22.06 -11.07 -7.67
CA PRO A 111 23.27 -10.95 -6.89
C PRO A 111 24.40 -11.76 -7.56
N LYS A 112 25.66 -11.31 -7.41
CA LYS A 112 26.82 -11.94 -8.06
C LYS A 112 27.67 -12.77 -7.10
N ASP A 113 27.57 -12.48 -5.82
CA ASP A 113 28.47 -12.93 -4.76
C ASP A 113 27.70 -13.18 -3.46
N ALA A 114 28.34 -13.84 -2.49
CA ALA A 114 27.71 -14.26 -1.24
C ALA A 114 27.21 -13.06 -0.41
N GLU A 115 27.94 -11.94 -0.39
CA GLU A 115 27.52 -10.72 0.32
C GLU A 115 26.27 -10.10 -0.34
N GLY A 116 26.20 -10.10 -1.67
CA GLY A 116 25.00 -9.69 -2.40
C GLY A 116 23.79 -10.58 -2.10
N VAL A 117 24.00 -11.89 -1.91
CA VAL A 117 22.95 -12.83 -1.49
C VAL A 117 22.46 -12.53 -0.07
N GLU A 118 23.37 -12.31 0.88
CA GLU A 118 23.02 -11.94 2.26
C GLU A 118 22.21 -10.64 2.31
N LEU A 119 22.58 -9.65 1.48
CA LEU A 119 21.85 -8.39 1.35
C LEU A 119 20.40 -8.61 0.91
N VAL A 120 20.19 -9.47 -0.10
CA VAL A 120 18.86 -9.87 -0.56
C VAL A 120 18.07 -10.50 0.57
N GLU A 121 18.63 -11.49 1.26
CA GLU A 121 17.94 -12.19 2.35
C GLU A 121 17.58 -11.26 3.51
N ARG A 122 18.49 -10.36 3.89
CA ARG A 122 18.27 -9.38 4.95
C ARG A 122 17.14 -8.40 4.62
N CYS A 123 17.17 -7.79 3.43
CA CYS A 123 16.12 -6.84 3.01
C CYS A 123 14.75 -7.55 2.90
N LEU A 124 14.72 -8.70 2.23
CA LEU A 124 13.49 -9.45 2.01
C LEU A 124 12.92 -10.05 3.31
N SER A 125 13.76 -10.49 4.24
CA SER A 125 13.30 -10.96 5.57
C SER A 125 12.74 -9.83 6.42
N GLY A 126 13.34 -8.63 6.37
CA GLY A 126 12.79 -7.42 6.99
C GLY A 126 11.39 -7.11 6.50
N TYR A 127 11.18 -7.08 5.18
CA TYR A 127 9.86 -6.90 4.59
C TYR A 127 8.87 -7.99 4.99
N LYS A 128 9.27 -9.27 4.98
CA LYS A 128 8.38 -10.37 5.41
C LYS A 128 7.88 -10.19 6.84
N LYS A 129 8.74 -9.72 7.75
CA LYS A 129 8.37 -9.40 9.15
C LYS A 129 7.37 -8.25 9.19
N THR A 130 7.67 -7.13 8.53
CA THR A 130 6.77 -5.96 8.46
C THR A 130 5.41 -6.33 7.88
N ARG A 131 5.38 -7.07 6.77
CA ARG A 131 4.15 -7.58 6.15
C ARG A 131 3.32 -8.40 7.14
N LYS A 132 3.96 -9.32 7.88
CA LYS A 132 3.26 -10.16 8.87
C LYS A 132 2.66 -9.31 10.00
N VAL A 133 3.38 -8.30 10.48
CA VAL A 133 2.89 -7.38 11.51
C VAL A 133 1.68 -6.60 11.00
N VAL A 134 1.75 -6.00 9.81
CA VAL A 134 0.64 -5.25 9.21
C VAL A 134 -0.59 -6.13 9.05
N LEU A 135 -0.43 -7.36 8.54
CA LEU A 135 -1.53 -8.31 8.40
C LEU A 135 -2.18 -8.60 9.76
N ILE A 136 -1.38 -8.87 10.81
CA ILE A 136 -1.92 -9.13 12.15
C ILE A 136 -2.70 -7.93 12.68
N VAL A 137 -2.13 -6.73 12.62
CA VAL A 137 -2.79 -5.49 13.10
C VAL A 137 -4.12 -5.27 12.36
N CYS A 138 -4.12 -5.42 11.03
CA CYS A 138 -5.33 -5.23 10.25
C CYS A 138 -6.37 -6.35 10.49
N SER A 139 -5.94 -7.60 10.64
CA SER A 139 -6.83 -8.72 10.96
C SER A 139 -7.49 -8.55 12.33
N ILE A 140 -6.79 -7.97 13.32
CA ILE A 140 -7.37 -7.63 14.62
C ILE A 140 -8.46 -6.57 14.45
N ALA A 141 -8.20 -5.51 13.68
CA ALA A 141 -9.20 -4.47 13.41
C ALA A 141 -10.44 -5.01 12.67
N VAL A 142 -10.25 -5.86 11.66
CA VAL A 142 -11.36 -6.50 10.92
C VAL A 142 -12.16 -7.42 11.84
N SER A 143 -11.48 -8.24 12.65
CA SER A 143 -12.14 -9.14 13.61
C SER A 143 -12.95 -8.34 14.62
N GLY A 144 -12.40 -7.24 15.14
CA GLY A 144 -13.11 -6.34 16.04
C GLY A 144 -14.40 -5.81 15.44
N CYS A 145 -14.37 -5.33 14.19
CA CYS A 145 -15.56 -4.85 13.47
C CYS A 145 -16.62 -5.94 13.33
N LEU A 146 -16.21 -7.16 12.99
CA LEU A 146 -17.11 -8.30 12.85
C LEU A 146 -17.73 -8.73 14.17
N THR A 147 -17.05 -8.58 15.31
CA THR A 147 -17.57 -8.99 16.61
C THR A 147 -18.33 -7.89 17.35
N MET A 148 -18.25 -6.62 16.90
CA MET A 148 -18.96 -5.48 17.50
C MET A 148 -20.46 -5.75 17.77
N PRO A 149 -21.24 -6.36 16.85
CA PRO A 149 -22.67 -6.59 17.08
C PRO A 149 -22.99 -7.55 18.23
N PHE A 150 -22.07 -8.46 18.56
CA PHE A 150 -22.27 -9.41 19.67
C PHE A 150 -21.83 -8.84 21.02
N LEU A 151 -20.94 -7.85 20.98
CA LEU A 151 -20.35 -7.24 22.17
C LEU A 151 -21.04 -5.94 22.58
N SER A 152 -21.70 -5.28 21.64
CA SER A 152 -22.51 -4.08 21.88
C SER A 152 -24.01 -4.44 21.85
N SER A 153 -24.76 -3.96 22.83
CA SER A 153 -26.23 -4.16 22.89
C SER A 153 -27.00 -3.29 21.90
N THR A 154 -26.33 -2.37 21.20
CA THR A 154 -26.94 -1.32 20.38
C THR A 154 -26.77 -1.54 18.88
N GLN A 155 -25.82 -2.37 18.45
CA GLN A 155 -25.50 -2.53 17.04
C GLN A 155 -25.93 -3.92 16.53
N LEU A 156 -26.88 -3.96 15.59
CA LEU A 156 -27.42 -5.22 15.05
C LEU A 156 -26.53 -5.85 13.97
N LEU A 157 -25.83 -5.04 13.17
CA LEU A 157 -25.05 -5.46 12.00
C LEU A 157 -23.60 -4.98 12.08
N PRO A 158 -22.61 -5.71 11.51
CA PRO A 158 -21.20 -5.33 11.56
C PRO A 158 -20.92 -3.92 11.05
N LEU A 159 -21.64 -3.53 9.98
CA LEU A 159 -21.63 -2.18 9.45
C LEU A 159 -23.03 -1.58 9.57
N SER A 160 -23.10 -0.36 10.11
CA SER A 160 -24.33 0.44 10.04
C SER A 160 -24.68 0.67 8.57
N ALA A 161 -25.90 0.32 8.18
CA ALA A 161 -26.32 0.26 6.79
C ALA A 161 -27.84 0.47 6.71
N TRP A 162 -28.29 1.23 5.72
CA TRP A 162 -29.71 1.39 5.42
C TRP A 162 -30.13 0.37 4.36
N TYR A 163 -31.21 -0.38 4.63
CA TYR A 163 -31.82 -1.31 3.70
C TYR A 163 -33.28 -0.92 3.44
N PRO A 164 -33.80 -1.09 2.20
CA PRO A 164 -35.18 -0.75 1.86
C PRO A 164 -36.22 -1.76 2.39
N PHE A 165 -35.79 -2.75 3.18
CA PHE A 165 -36.62 -3.79 3.77
C PHE A 165 -36.15 -4.08 5.20
N ASP A 166 -37.02 -4.66 6.01
CA ASP A 166 -36.70 -5.01 7.40
C ASP A 166 -35.67 -6.15 7.44
N VAL A 167 -34.62 -5.95 8.23
CA VAL A 167 -33.44 -6.81 8.36
C VAL A 167 -33.41 -7.55 9.70
N THR A 168 -34.42 -7.36 10.54
CA THR A 168 -34.42 -7.84 11.93
C THR A 168 -34.92 -9.28 12.10
N TYR A 169 -35.59 -9.84 11.09
CA TYR A 169 -36.17 -11.18 11.17
C TYR A 169 -35.30 -12.25 10.48
N SER A 170 -35.37 -13.48 11.01
CA SER A 170 -34.71 -14.66 10.43
C SER A 170 -35.53 -15.21 9.26
N PRO A 171 -34.91 -15.63 8.12
CA PRO A 171 -33.47 -15.81 7.87
C PRO A 171 -32.76 -14.60 7.23
N VAL A 172 -33.45 -13.46 7.07
CA VAL A 172 -32.93 -12.30 6.34
C VAL A 172 -31.76 -11.66 7.09
N TYR A 173 -31.88 -11.55 8.42
CA TYR A 173 -30.81 -11.08 9.29
C TYR A 173 -29.50 -11.85 9.05
N GLU A 174 -29.55 -13.18 9.10
CA GLU A 174 -28.38 -14.05 8.96
C GLU A 174 -27.76 -13.93 7.57
N LEU A 175 -28.59 -13.84 6.52
CA LEU A 175 -28.11 -13.65 5.15
C LEU A 175 -27.39 -12.32 4.95
N ILE A 176 -27.92 -11.22 5.50
CA ILE A 176 -27.29 -9.90 5.42
C ILE A 176 -26.01 -9.87 6.23
N TYR A 177 -26.03 -10.47 7.42
CA TYR A 177 -24.87 -10.56 8.28
C TYR A 177 -23.71 -11.28 7.57
N ILE A 178 -23.99 -12.43 6.95
CA ILE A 178 -23.01 -13.19 6.15
C ILE A 178 -22.51 -12.34 4.98
N HIS A 179 -23.43 -11.71 4.23
CA HIS A 179 -23.08 -10.86 3.11
C HIS A 179 -22.15 -9.70 3.52
N GLN A 180 -22.50 -8.95 4.57
CA GLN A 180 -21.68 -7.84 5.07
C GLN A 180 -20.32 -8.34 5.57
N SER A 181 -20.29 -9.47 6.27
CA SER A 181 -19.05 -10.05 6.78
C SER A 181 -18.09 -10.44 5.66
N VAL A 182 -18.59 -11.15 4.64
CA VAL A 182 -17.79 -11.55 3.47
C VAL A 182 -17.34 -10.32 2.69
N SER A 183 -18.22 -9.35 2.49
CA SER A 183 -17.88 -8.09 1.78
C SER A 183 -16.82 -7.29 2.51
N LEU A 184 -16.94 -7.16 3.84
CA LEU A 184 -15.98 -6.43 4.67
C LEU A 184 -14.61 -7.10 4.65
N ILE A 185 -14.55 -8.41 4.84
CA ILE A 185 -13.30 -9.19 4.77
C ILE A 185 -12.67 -9.00 3.39
N TYR A 186 -13.45 -9.16 2.33
CA TYR A 186 -12.98 -8.97 0.96
C TYR A 186 -12.37 -7.57 0.76
N LEU A 187 -13.13 -6.51 1.06
CA LEU A 187 -12.71 -5.12 0.86
C LEU A 187 -11.47 -4.78 1.68
N ALA A 188 -11.41 -5.24 2.93
CA ALA A 188 -10.30 -5.00 3.82
C ALA A 188 -9.02 -5.66 3.29
N TYR A 189 -9.04 -6.97 3.00
CA TYR A 189 -7.85 -7.67 2.52
C TYR A 189 -7.40 -7.17 1.14
N MET A 190 -8.32 -6.79 0.27
CA MET A 190 -7.98 -6.16 -1.01
C MET A 190 -7.20 -4.87 -0.79
N ASN A 191 -7.71 -3.97 0.05
CA ASN A 191 -7.05 -2.72 0.39
C ASN A 191 -5.65 -2.97 1.01
N ILE A 192 -5.56 -3.91 1.94
CA ILE A 192 -4.31 -4.29 2.64
C ILE A 192 -3.26 -4.83 1.67
N TYR A 193 -3.62 -5.79 0.80
CA TYR A 193 -2.66 -6.42 -0.10
C TYR A 193 -2.13 -5.46 -1.17
N ILE A 194 -2.94 -4.50 -1.63
CA ILE A 194 -2.46 -3.49 -2.58
C ILE A 194 -1.38 -2.61 -1.93
N ASP A 195 -1.56 -2.13 -0.69
CA ASP A 195 -0.54 -1.32 0.00
C ASP A 195 0.72 -2.15 0.34
N ILE A 196 0.55 -3.42 0.72
CA ILE A 196 1.65 -4.37 0.92
C ILE A 196 2.44 -4.54 -0.38
N LEU A 197 1.76 -4.65 -1.52
CA LEU A 197 2.40 -4.81 -2.83
C LEU A 197 3.23 -3.59 -3.21
N VAL A 198 2.70 -2.38 -3.01
CA VAL A 198 3.45 -1.12 -3.24
C VAL A 198 4.69 -1.04 -2.35
N SER A 199 4.54 -1.39 -1.07
CA SER A 199 5.66 -1.49 -0.12
C SER A 199 6.70 -2.53 -0.57
N GLY A 200 6.23 -3.62 -1.17
CA GLY A 200 7.07 -4.67 -1.72
C GLY A 200 7.90 -4.20 -2.91
N PHE A 201 7.28 -3.49 -3.84
CA PHE A 201 7.96 -2.93 -5.00
C PHE A 201 8.97 -1.85 -4.63
N THR A 202 8.64 -0.95 -3.70
CA THR A 202 9.59 0.05 -3.20
C THR A 202 10.76 -0.59 -2.46
N THR A 203 10.51 -1.63 -1.65
CA THR A 203 11.58 -2.44 -1.03
C THR A 203 12.47 -3.09 -2.09
N PHE A 204 11.89 -3.63 -3.17
CA PHE A 204 12.65 -4.24 -4.26
C PHE A 204 13.55 -3.22 -4.95
N VAL A 205 13.05 -2.01 -5.26
CA VAL A 205 13.88 -0.94 -5.83
C VAL A 205 15.00 -0.56 -4.87
N SER A 206 14.70 -0.38 -3.59
CA SER A 206 15.70 -0.09 -2.55
C SER A 206 16.81 -1.15 -2.51
N LEU A 207 16.44 -2.43 -2.59
CA LEU A 207 17.38 -3.55 -2.68
C LEU A 207 18.23 -3.48 -3.96
N GLN A 208 17.63 -3.15 -5.11
CA GLN A 208 18.36 -3.04 -6.36
C GLN A 208 19.36 -1.87 -6.36
N CYS A 209 19.03 -0.74 -5.72
CA CYS A 209 19.97 0.36 -5.48
C CYS A 209 21.16 -0.12 -4.62
N ALA A 210 20.88 -0.82 -3.53
CA ALA A 210 21.93 -1.33 -2.64
C ALA A 210 22.82 -2.38 -3.33
N LEU A 211 22.23 -3.30 -4.11
CA LEU A 211 22.97 -4.26 -4.94
C LEU A 211 23.85 -3.57 -5.99
N LEU A 212 23.35 -2.48 -6.59
CA LEU A 212 24.12 -1.70 -7.55
C LEU A 212 25.35 -1.05 -6.89
N CYS A 213 25.18 -0.44 -5.71
CA CYS A 213 26.30 0.09 -4.92
C CYS A 213 27.32 -1.00 -4.57
N HIS A 214 26.84 -2.13 -4.06
CA HIS A 214 27.68 -3.29 -3.71
C HIS A 214 28.49 -3.82 -4.90
N LYS A 215 27.87 -3.91 -6.08
CA LYS A 215 28.55 -4.33 -7.32
C LYS A 215 29.68 -3.38 -7.71
N MET A 216 29.56 -2.08 -7.45
CA MET A 216 30.62 -1.11 -7.72
C MET A 216 31.77 -1.25 -6.74
N GLU A 217 31.47 -1.47 -5.46
CA GLU A 217 32.47 -1.54 -4.39
C GLU A 217 33.28 -2.84 -4.41
N SER A 218 32.62 -3.96 -4.74
CA SER A 218 33.25 -5.28 -4.82
C SER A 218 34.18 -5.45 -6.04
N GLN A 219 33.94 -4.72 -7.13
CA GLN A 219 34.71 -4.85 -8.36
C GLN A 219 35.91 -3.88 -8.40
N ARG A 220 37.13 -4.39 -8.15
CA ARG A 220 38.35 -3.57 -8.15
C ARG A 220 38.99 -3.35 -9.53
N ASN A 221 38.84 -4.30 -10.46
CA ASN A 221 39.39 -4.22 -11.82
C ASN A 221 38.26 -4.05 -12.84
N ILE A 222 37.86 -2.79 -13.07
CA ILE A 222 36.75 -2.44 -13.96
C ILE A 222 37.28 -1.63 -15.13
N ASN A 223 36.99 -2.11 -16.34
CA ASN A 223 37.35 -1.42 -17.59
C ASN A 223 36.15 -0.73 -18.26
N SER A 224 34.92 -0.94 -17.75
CA SER A 224 33.69 -0.35 -18.29
C SER A 224 32.61 -0.22 -17.22
N VAL A 225 31.91 0.91 -17.21
CA VAL A 225 30.71 1.14 -16.35
C VAL A 225 29.41 0.69 -17.00
N LYS A 226 29.46 0.13 -18.22
CA LYS A 226 28.29 -0.21 -19.04
C LYS A 226 27.28 -1.07 -18.28
N GLU A 227 27.75 -2.07 -17.54
CA GLU A 227 26.88 -2.96 -16.78
C GLU A 227 26.11 -2.21 -15.68
N PHE A 228 26.77 -1.31 -14.95
CA PHE A 228 26.14 -0.50 -13.91
C PHE A 228 25.12 0.48 -14.48
N VAL A 229 25.44 1.09 -15.63
CA VAL A 229 24.51 1.98 -16.33
C VAL A 229 23.26 1.22 -16.78
N ILE A 230 23.41 -0.01 -17.30
CA ILE A 230 22.28 -0.86 -17.69
C ILE A 230 21.44 -1.24 -16.47
N HIS A 231 22.07 -1.67 -15.37
CA HIS A 231 21.36 -1.99 -14.12
C HIS A 231 20.59 -0.77 -13.61
N HIS A 232 21.22 0.41 -13.50
CA HIS A 232 20.57 1.65 -13.11
C HIS A 232 19.40 2.03 -14.03
N LYS A 233 19.55 1.88 -15.35
CA LYS A 233 18.47 2.15 -16.32
C LYS A 233 17.26 1.24 -16.08
N TRP A 234 17.48 -0.03 -15.75
CA TRP A 234 16.40 -0.95 -15.40
C TRP A 234 15.72 -0.58 -14.08
N ILE A 235 16.47 -0.11 -13.08
CA ILE A 235 15.91 0.42 -11.83
C ILE A 235 14.97 1.59 -12.13
N LEU A 236 15.42 2.56 -12.95
CA LEU A 236 14.58 3.70 -13.35
C LEU A 236 13.32 3.28 -14.12
N ASN A 237 13.44 2.31 -15.04
CA ASN A 237 12.28 1.78 -15.76
C ASN A 237 11.27 1.10 -14.81
N PHE A 238 11.78 0.35 -13.83
CA PHE A 238 10.94 -0.30 -12.82
C PHE A 238 10.19 0.74 -11.98
N VAL A 239 10.89 1.78 -11.51
CA VAL A 239 10.28 2.89 -10.75
C VAL A 239 9.24 3.64 -11.57
N PHE A 240 9.53 3.89 -12.86
CA PHE A 240 8.54 4.51 -13.76
C PHE A 240 7.25 3.67 -13.86
N ASN A 241 7.37 2.35 -13.99
CA ASN A 241 6.20 1.48 -14.00
C ASN A 241 5.44 1.50 -12.66
N ILE A 242 6.15 1.53 -11.52
CA ILE A 242 5.51 1.66 -10.19
C ILE A 242 4.77 2.99 -10.10
N GLU A 243 5.43 4.09 -10.47
CA GLU A 243 4.84 5.43 -10.42
C GLU A 243 3.55 5.49 -11.24
N LYS A 244 3.56 4.98 -12.48
CA LYS A 244 2.35 4.93 -13.32
C LYS A 244 1.27 4.00 -12.78
N LEU A 245 1.64 2.94 -12.06
CA LEU A 245 0.69 2.06 -11.40
C LEU A 245 -0.05 2.77 -10.26
N ILE A 246 0.67 3.51 -9.41
CA ILE A 246 0.16 3.96 -8.11
C ILE A 246 -0.23 5.45 -8.04
N THR A 247 0.24 6.28 -8.97
CA THR A 247 0.12 7.75 -8.89
C THR A 247 -1.32 8.23 -8.63
N GLU A 248 -2.26 7.90 -9.51
CA GLU A 248 -3.66 8.37 -9.42
C GLU A 248 -4.35 7.77 -8.18
N MET A 249 -4.04 6.51 -7.87
CA MET A 249 -4.57 5.78 -6.73
C MET A 249 -4.16 6.42 -5.40
N TYR A 250 -2.87 6.72 -5.21
CA TYR A 250 -2.34 7.26 -3.96
C TYR A 250 -2.74 8.73 -3.72
N PHE A 251 -2.98 9.49 -4.79
CA PHE A 251 -3.54 10.83 -4.66
C PHE A 251 -4.92 10.82 -3.99
N LEU A 252 -5.80 9.93 -4.46
CA LEU A 252 -7.12 9.76 -3.86
C LEU A 252 -7.04 9.13 -2.46
N GLN A 253 -6.15 8.16 -2.27
CA GLN A 253 -5.89 7.55 -0.96
C GLN A 253 -5.50 8.60 0.09
N PHE A 254 -4.61 9.53 -0.25
CA PHE A 254 -4.19 10.58 0.68
C PHE A 254 -5.34 11.51 1.06
N SER A 255 -6.17 11.91 0.09
CA SER A 255 -7.36 12.72 0.37
C SER A 255 -8.36 11.99 1.28
N ALA A 256 -8.63 10.71 1.02
CA ALA A 256 -9.54 9.90 1.83
C ALA A 256 -8.98 9.65 3.23
N CYS A 257 -7.70 9.31 3.36
CA CYS A 257 -7.06 9.11 4.66
C CYS A 257 -7.13 10.37 5.54
N THR A 258 -7.07 11.57 4.95
CA THR A 258 -7.25 12.81 5.71
C THR A 258 -8.62 12.89 6.37
N VAL A 259 -9.68 12.56 5.62
CA VAL A 259 -11.06 12.52 6.12
C VAL A 259 -11.23 11.38 7.14
N ILE A 260 -10.74 10.18 6.82
CA ILE A 260 -10.86 9.00 7.67
C ILE A 260 -10.23 9.25 9.04
N PHE A 261 -8.99 9.75 9.09
CA PHE A 261 -8.30 10.07 10.34
C PHE A 261 -9.01 11.16 11.16
N CYS A 262 -9.55 12.18 10.48
CA CYS A 262 -10.29 13.25 11.14
C CYS A 262 -11.55 12.69 11.84
N LEU A 263 -12.36 11.94 11.11
CA LEU A 263 -13.62 11.38 11.62
C LEU A 263 -13.40 10.29 12.68
N SER A 264 -12.39 9.43 12.50
CA SER A 264 -12.07 8.39 13.47
C SER A 264 -11.54 8.96 14.78
N TRP A 265 -10.68 9.99 14.74
CA TRP A 265 -10.23 10.68 15.95
C TRP A 265 -11.37 11.40 16.67
N PHE A 266 -12.26 12.05 15.91
CA PHE A 266 -13.45 12.66 16.49
C PHE A 266 -14.31 11.63 17.24
N LEU A 267 -14.56 10.46 16.64
CA LEU A 267 -15.31 9.39 17.30
C LEU A 267 -14.58 8.87 18.55
N LEU A 268 -13.27 8.67 18.49
CA LEU A 268 -12.48 8.23 19.64
C LEU A 268 -12.61 9.16 20.86
N THR A 269 -12.89 10.46 20.65
CA THR A 269 -13.12 11.41 21.75
C THR A 269 -14.53 11.40 22.32
N MET A 270 -15.50 10.84 21.60
CA MET A 270 -16.92 10.79 22.00
C MET A 270 -17.28 9.50 22.75
N ILE A 271 -16.35 8.55 22.83
CA ILE A 271 -16.59 7.19 23.28
C ILE A 271 -15.82 6.93 24.57
N ASP A 272 -16.42 6.20 25.49
CA ASP A 272 -15.79 5.84 26.76
C ASP A 272 -14.55 4.96 26.54
N VAL A 273 -13.44 5.31 27.19
CA VAL A 273 -12.15 4.62 27.06
C VAL A 273 -12.19 3.15 27.48
N ASN A 274 -13.13 2.77 28.36
CA ASN A 274 -13.31 1.39 28.83
C ASN A 274 -14.25 0.57 27.95
N SER A 275 -14.85 1.17 26.92
CA SER A 275 -15.76 0.48 26.02
C SER A 275 -15.02 -0.38 24.99
N PHE A 276 -15.66 -1.46 24.56
CA PHE A 276 -15.16 -2.27 23.45
C PHE A 276 -15.09 -1.46 22.13
N GLU A 277 -16.03 -0.53 21.93
CA GLU A 277 -16.06 0.39 20.79
C GLU A 277 -14.77 1.21 20.69
N PHE A 278 -14.24 1.70 21.82
CA PHE A 278 -12.97 2.43 21.87
C PHE A 278 -11.78 1.54 21.45
N VAL A 279 -11.69 0.31 22.01
CA VAL A 279 -10.60 -0.63 21.71
C VAL A 279 -10.58 -0.98 20.22
N TYR A 280 -11.76 -1.26 19.65
CA TYR A 280 -11.90 -1.55 18.22
C TYR A 280 -11.52 -0.34 17.35
N LEU A 281 -12.04 0.86 17.64
CA LEU A 281 -11.72 2.06 16.85
C LEU A 281 -10.24 2.44 16.93
N PHE A 282 -9.61 2.21 18.08
CA PHE A 282 -8.17 2.39 18.24
C PHE A 282 -7.37 1.37 17.39
N ALA A 283 -7.80 0.10 17.38
CA ALA A 283 -7.23 -0.91 16.51
C ALA A 283 -7.41 -0.56 15.02
N TYR A 284 -8.57 -0.03 14.64
CA TYR A 284 -8.84 0.45 13.28
C TYR A 284 -7.94 1.63 12.90
N GLN A 285 -7.77 2.61 13.79
CA GLN A 285 -6.91 3.77 13.59
C GLN A 285 -5.44 3.35 13.38
N THR A 286 -4.95 2.42 14.21
CA THR A 286 -3.59 1.89 14.10
C THR A 286 -3.41 1.06 12.82
N ALA A 287 -4.42 0.29 12.40
CA ALA A 287 -4.40 -0.45 11.14
C ALA A 287 -4.26 0.50 9.93
N ILE A 288 -5.12 1.51 9.80
CA ILE A 288 -5.03 2.47 8.67
C ILE A 288 -3.76 3.33 8.75
N GLY A 289 -3.36 3.73 9.95
CA GLY A 289 -2.06 4.34 10.20
C GLY A 289 -0.92 3.52 9.62
N SER A 290 -0.89 2.22 9.91
CA SER A 290 0.13 1.32 9.39
C SER A 290 0.06 1.12 7.87
N LEU A 291 -1.14 1.01 7.30
CA LEU A 291 -1.32 0.84 5.85
C LEU A 291 -0.84 2.04 5.05
N LEU A 292 -0.94 3.25 5.61
CA LEU A 292 -0.42 4.47 4.98
C LEU A 292 1.07 4.68 5.26
N LEU A 293 1.52 4.40 6.49
CA LEU A 293 2.91 4.64 6.91
C LEU A 293 3.89 3.73 6.19
N ILE A 294 3.59 2.43 6.05
CA ILE A 294 4.55 1.44 5.55
C ILE A 294 4.98 1.71 4.09
N PRO A 295 4.07 1.99 3.12
CA PRO A 295 4.47 2.40 1.78
C PRO A 295 5.32 3.68 1.76
N CYS A 296 4.94 4.68 2.57
CA CYS A 296 5.69 5.93 2.71
C CYS A 296 7.10 5.70 3.27
N TRP A 297 7.22 4.81 4.27
CA TRP A 297 8.49 4.45 4.89
C TRP A 297 9.42 3.76 3.89
N TYR A 298 8.96 2.72 3.21
CA TYR A 298 9.78 2.00 2.24
C TYR A 298 10.12 2.84 1.01
N SER A 299 9.26 3.77 0.60
CA SER A 299 9.56 4.74 -0.44
C SER A 299 10.65 5.74 -0.01
N SER A 300 10.60 6.25 1.22
CA SER A 300 11.68 7.09 1.77
C SER A 300 13.00 6.33 1.95
N GLU A 301 12.94 5.05 2.34
CA GLU A 301 14.13 4.20 2.41
C GLU A 301 14.74 3.96 1.03
N MET A 302 13.90 3.72 0.01
CA MET A 302 14.32 3.62 -1.39
C MET A 302 15.04 4.90 -1.85
N GLU A 303 14.48 6.07 -1.52
CA GLU A 303 15.10 7.36 -1.82
C GLU A 303 16.47 7.48 -1.14
N ARG A 304 16.56 7.15 0.15
CA ARG A 304 17.82 7.16 0.92
C ARG A 304 18.88 6.23 0.33
N GLN A 305 18.51 5.01 -0.08
CA GLN A 305 19.44 4.08 -0.72
C GLN A 305 19.91 4.60 -2.08
N SER A 306 19.04 5.25 -2.85
CA SER A 306 19.42 5.82 -4.14
C SER A 306 20.46 6.95 -4.02
N GLN A 307 20.44 7.71 -2.92
CA GLN A 307 21.41 8.77 -2.64
C GLN A 307 22.84 8.25 -2.43
N LEU A 308 23.02 6.95 -2.19
CA LEU A 308 24.34 6.33 -2.03
C LEU A 308 25.00 6.03 -3.38
N ILE A 309 24.23 5.86 -4.45
CA ILE A 309 24.74 5.49 -5.78
C ILE A 309 25.82 6.46 -6.29
N PRO A 310 25.65 7.80 -6.22
CA PRO A 310 26.70 8.75 -6.62
C PRO A 310 28.03 8.54 -5.89
N PHE A 311 27.99 8.19 -4.60
CA PHE A 311 29.18 7.96 -3.79
C PHE A 311 29.89 6.68 -4.21
N SER A 312 29.15 5.60 -4.47
CA SER A 312 29.72 4.35 -4.99
C SER A 312 30.25 4.51 -6.43
N VAL A 313 29.66 5.38 -7.25
CA VAL A 313 30.23 5.74 -8.57
C VAL A 313 31.54 6.53 -8.40
N TYR A 314 31.60 7.45 -7.45
CA TYR A 314 32.79 8.26 -7.19
C TYR A 314 33.97 7.43 -6.64
N SER A 315 33.69 6.34 -5.92
CA SER A 315 34.72 5.44 -5.36
C SER A 315 35.37 4.51 -6.38
N LEU A 316 34.85 4.44 -7.62
CA LEU A 316 35.45 3.67 -8.71
C LEU A 316 36.90 4.09 -8.98
N PRO A 317 37.78 3.20 -9.49
CA PRO A 317 39.19 3.50 -9.76
C PRO A 317 39.39 4.34 -11.03
N TRP A 318 38.63 5.44 -11.20
CA TRP A 318 38.65 6.25 -12.42
C TRP A 318 39.95 7.03 -12.62
N ARG A 319 40.67 7.38 -11.55
CA ARG A 319 41.91 8.19 -11.62
C ARG A 319 43.03 7.50 -12.40
N THR A 320 43.21 6.20 -12.17
CA THR A 320 44.28 5.36 -12.74
C THR A 320 43.88 4.71 -14.07
N ASN A 321 42.63 4.84 -14.50
CA ASN A 321 42.09 4.20 -15.69
C ASN A 321 42.19 5.07 -16.97
N THR A 322 41.78 4.48 -18.09
CA THR A 322 41.79 5.12 -19.41
C THR A 322 40.95 6.41 -19.45
N HIS A 323 41.29 7.31 -20.37
CA HIS A 323 40.52 8.56 -20.57
C HIS A 323 39.05 8.31 -20.95
N GLN A 324 38.78 7.24 -21.70
CA GLN A 324 37.40 6.84 -22.02
C GLN A 324 36.62 6.46 -20.75
N PHE A 325 37.22 5.64 -19.88
CA PHE A 325 36.58 5.25 -18.62
C PHE A 325 36.28 6.46 -17.71
N LYS A 326 37.21 7.45 -17.65
CA LYS A 326 36.98 8.71 -16.92
C LYS A 326 35.75 9.46 -17.43
N LYS A 327 35.59 9.57 -18.75
CA LYS A 327 34.41 10.19 -19.37
C LYS A 327 33.13 9.41 -19.05
N ASP A 328 33.16 8.08 -19.15
CA ASP A 328 31.99 7.25 -18.91
C ASP A 328 31.53 7.35 -17.44
N VAL A 329 32.47 7.33 -16.48
CA VAL A 329 32.18 7.54 -15.05
C VAL A 329 31.60 8.94 -14.81
N TYR A 330 32.14 9.96 -15.46
CA TYR A 330 31.63 11.33 -15.34
C TYR A 330 30.18 11.45 -15.83
N PHE A 331 29.86 10.92 -17.01
CA PHE A 331 28.49 10.92 -17.52
C PHE A 331 27.54 10.11 -16.62
N PHE A 332 28.00 8.98 -16.11
CA PHE A 332 27.20 8.18 -15.21
C PHE A 332 26.93 8.92 -13.90
N LEU A 333 27.94 9.57 -13.32
CA LEU A 333 27.82 10.38 -12.10
C LEU A 333 26.78 11.50 -12.28
N LEU A 334 26.81 12.22 -13.40
CA LEU A 334 25.80 13.24 -13.72
C LEU A 334 24.38 12.65 -13.78
N GLY A 335 24.23 11.41 -14.24
CA GLY A 335 22.95 10.72 -14.35
C GLY A 335 22.38 10.20 -13.02
N VAL A 336 23.22 9.93 -12.01
CA VAL A 336 22.80 9.37 -10.72
C VAL A 336 22.65 10.40 -9.60
N GLN A 337 23.07 11.65 -9.82
CA GLN A 337 22.99 12.71 -8.81
C GLN A 337 21.58 13.03 -8.32
N LYS A 338 20.56 12.77 -9.15
CA LYS A 338 19.17 12.93 -8.74
C LYS A 338 18.70 11.66 -8.02
N PRO A 339 18.25 11.77 -6.75
CA PRO A 339 17.74 10.61 -6.04
C PRO A 339 16.49 10.06 -6.73
N ILE A 340 16.28 8.76 -6.57
CA ILE A 340 15.14 8.03 -7.10
C ILE A 340 14.02 8.12 -6.07
N PHE A 341 12.91 8.74 -6.43
CA PHE A 341 11.71 8.81 -5.61
C PHE A 341 10.47 8.58 -6.48
N ILE A 342 9.36 8.17 -5.86
CA ILE A 342 8.08 8.04 -6.56
C ILE A 342 7.29 9.33 -6.39
N ASN A 343 6.88 9.91 -7.51
CA ASN A 343 6.15 11.15 -7.53
C ASN A 343 4.64 10.93 -7.68
N ILE A 344 3.83 11.53 -6.81
CA ILE A 344 2.37 11.45 -6.86
C ILE A 344 1.81 12.63 -7.63
N VAL A 345 1.29 12.36 -8.83
CA VAL A 345 0.55 13.28 -9.73
C VAL A 345 1.37 14.51 -10.15
N GLY A 346 2.70 14.52 -9.98
CA GLY A 346 3.49 15.74 -10.25
C GLY A 346 3.67 16.66 -9.06
N LEU A 347 3.03 16.39 -7.92
CA LEU A 347 2.86 17.38 -6.84
C LEU A 347 3.78 17.13 -5.65
N PHE A 348 3.87 15.89 -5.17
CA PHE A 348 4.64 15.55 -3.97
C PHE A 348 5.13 14.09 -4.01
N PRO A 349 6.24 13.77 -3.34
CA PRO A 349 6.75 12.41 -3.29
C PRO A 349 5.92 11.52 -2.34
N LEU A 350 5.91 10.22 -2.62
CA LEU A 350 5.51 9.20 -1.65
C LEU A 350 6.60 9.10 -0.57
N SER A 351 6.39 9.71 0.59
CA SER A 351 7.41 9.79 1.64
C SER A 351 6.80 9.91 3.05
N VAL A 352 7.64 9.66 4.07
CA VAL A 352 7.27 9.85 5.49
C VAL A 352 6.90 11.32 5.79
N ASP A 353 7.49 12.28 5.08
CA ASP A 353 7.12 13.69 5.19
C ASP A 353 5.69 13.94 4.72
N THR A 354 5.28 13.32 3.60
CA THR A 354 3.92 13.40 3.10
C THR A 354 2.93 12.75 4.07
N PHE A 355 3.27 11.59 4.64
CA PHE A 355 2.49 10.97 5.72
C PHE A 355 2.29 11.92 6.92
N THR A 356 3.37 12.56 7.37
CA THR A 356 3.32 13.49 8.50
C THR A 356 2.46 14.71 8.20
N LYS A 357 2.52 15.24 6.97
CA LYS A 357 1.64 16.33 6.51
C LYS A 357 0.17 15.92 6.53
N ILE A 358 -0.15 14.70 6.10
CA ILE A 358 -1.51 14.15 6.16
C ILE A 358 -2.00 14.09 7.60
N LEU A 359 -1.22 13.49 8.52
CA LEU A 359 -1.59 13.41 9.93
C LEU A 359 -1.83 14.79 10.56
N ARG A 360 -0.96 15.76 10.28
CA ARG A 360 -1.11 17.15 10.77
C ARG A 360 -2.40 17.78 10.22
N SER A 361 -2.66 17.63 8.93
CA SER A 361 -3.89 18.15 8.31
C SER A 361 -5.13 17.51 8.90
N SER A 362 -5.14 16.18 9.08
CA SER A 362 -6.25 15.46 9.70
C SER A 362 -6.50 15.93 11.13
N PHE A 363 -5.43 16.16 11.90
CA PHE A 363 -5.53 16.64 13.27
C PHE A 363 -6.09 18.07 13.32
N SER A 364 -5.64 18.95 12.42
CA SER A 364 -6.20 20.30 12.29
C SER A 364 -7.69 20.29 11.93
N TYR A 365 -8.14 19.40 11.03
CA TYR A 365 -9.57 19.26 10.74
C TYR A 365 -10.35 18.69 11.93
N TYR A 366 -9.78 17.72 12.63
CA TYR A 366 -10.36 17.17 13.86
C TYR A 366 -10.57 18.24 14.92
N THR A 367 -9.57 19.10 15.19
CA THR A 367 -9.71 20.15 16.23
C THR A 367 -10.79 21.16 15.87
N VAL A 368 -10.94 21.51 14.59
CA VAL A 368 -12.04 22.34 14.09
C VAL A 368 -13.38 21.66 14.35
N LEU A 369 -13.53 20.40 13.96
CA LEU A 369 -14.77 19.63 14.14
C LEU A 369 -15.14 19.49 15.63
N ASN A 370 -14.16 19.20 16.48
CA ASN A 370 -14.37 19.08 17.93
C ASN A 370 -14.79 20.42 18.55
N ASN A 371 -14.17 21.53 18.14
CA ASN A 371 -14.57 22.86 18.60
C ASN A 371 -16.00 23.24 18.17
N MET A 372 -16.42 22.83 16.96
CA MET A 372 -17.81 23.02 16.52
C MET A 372 -18.77 22.21 17.38
N ASN A 373 -18.43 20.96 17.70
CA ASN A 373 -19.25 20.12 18.56
C ASN A 373 -19.40 20.72 19.97
N LEU A 374 -18.29 21.16 20.59
CA LEU A 374 -18.32 21.79 21.92
C LEU A 374 -19.18 23.05 21.94
N LYS A 375 -19.11 23.88 20.89
CA LYS A 375 -19.98 25.08 20.76
C LYS A 375 -21.44 24.71 20.60
N SER A 376 -21.76 23.68 19.82
CA SER A 376 -23.13 23.21 19.66
C SER A 376 -23.72 22.69 20.97
N GLN A 377 -22.92 22.02 21.80
CA GLN A 377 -23.32 21.56 23.12
C GLN A 377 -23.46 22.69 24.14
N ALA A 378 -22.72 23.80 23.99
CA ALA A 378 -22.83 24.97 24.87
C ALA A 378 -24.05 25.86 24.55
N ASN A 379 -24.60 25.76 23.34
CA ASN A 379 -25.73 26.56 22.86
C ASN A 379 -27.09 25.86 23.01
N ASN A 380 -27.11 24.58 23.37
CA ASN A 380 -28.29 23.78 23.70
C ASN A 380 -28.33 23.54 25.21
#